data_AF-A0A7J3M2A1-F1
#
_entry.id   AF-A0A7J3M2A1-F1
#
_cell.length_a   1.000
_cell.length_b   1.000
_cell.length_c   1.000
_cell.angle_alpha   90.00
_cell.angle_beta   90.00
_cell.angle_gamma   90.00
#
_symmetry.space_group_name_H-M   'P 1'
#
loop_
_entity.id
_entity.type
_entity.pdbx_description
1 polymer ?
#
loop_
_entity_poly.entity_id
_entity_poly.type
_entity_poly.pdbx_seq_one_letter_code
_entity_poly.pdbx_strand_id
1 'polypeptide(L)'
;MPEDQKKTIIIDYNKCVSCGVCVSICPHKALEIVNGYPEITGTCKVCGLCAGTCITNAISMFATKFRNESIIAEIANSNLIACRRKSKEGVTLLCISRLDMIHIAEAIAKNGSVAIMSCGSDCRNFPGAIEAESKVKAMRIALEKLGLEKERISMNESAKAFPAIGKELSDILMAVATDRNVRALVAKMRSIVEEGNLYREKIDAQKYEQILANAIETAIKVAKILKAVKDEAKISEIAERTGIRKEDILTTVVEMRRRGLVEVRGEDELAIKVVK
;
A
#
# COMPACT_ATOMS: atom_id res chain seq x y z
N MET A 1 -30.52 -16.23 -6.86
CA MET A 1 -29.30 -15.73 -7.52
C MET A 1 -28.80 -16.86 -8.42
N PRO A 2 -28.49 -16.65 -9.72
CA PRO A 2 -28.14 -17.77 -10.59
C PRO A 2 -26.75 -18.33 -10.20
N GLU A 3 -26.66 -19.65 -10.09
CA GLU A 3 -25.54 -20.41 -9.51
C GLU A 3 -24.27 -20.47 -10.38
N ASP A 4 -24.24 -19.80 -11.54
CA ASP A 4 -23.21 -19.99 -12.58
C ASP A 4 -22.25 -18.82 -12.83
N GLN A 5 -22.31 -17.73 -12.04
CA GLN A 5 -21.26 -16.70 -12.16
C GLN A 5 -19.97 -17.16 -11.49
N LYS A 6 -18.97 -17.54 -12.30
CA LYS A 6 -17.57 -17.72 -11.86
C LYS A 6 -17.10 -16.46 -11.12
N LYS A 7 -17.10 -16.52 -9.79
CA LYS A 7 -16.57 -15.45 -8.95
C LYS A 7 -15.09 -15.25 -9.27
N THR A 8 -14.70 -14.03 -9.61
CA THR A 8 -13.31 -13.68 -9.96
C THR A 8 -12.59 -12.96 -8.83
N ILE A 9 -13.33 -12.14 -8.08
CA ILE A 9 -12.87 -11.44 -6.88
C ILE A 9 -13.93 -11.56 -5.78
N ILE A 10 -13.52 -11.26 -4.54
CA ILE A 10 -14.35 -11.19 -3.34
C ILE A 10 -14.22 -9.79 -2.77
N ILE A 11 -15.34 -9.19 -2.36
CA ILE A 11 -15.38 -7.84 -1.79
C ILE A 11 -15.93 -7.94 -0.37
N ASP A 12 -15.16 -7.45 0.60
CA ASP A 12 -15.56 -7.28 1.98
C ASP A 12 -16.23 -5.91 2.15
N TYR A 13 -17.57 -5.90 2.22
CA TYR A 13 -18.35 -4.67 2.33
C TYR A 13 -18.14 -3.93 3.66
N ASN A 14 -17.69 -4.61 4.72
CA ASN A 14 -17.38 -3.97 6.00
C ASN A 14 -16.09 -3.15 5.93
N LYS A 15 -15.17 -3.51 5.02
CA LYS A 15 -13.93 -2.76 4.77
C LYS A 15 -14.04 -1.79 3.60
N CYS A 16 -15.04 -1.95 2.74
CA CYS A 16 -15.18 -1.14 1.53
C CYS A 16 -15.73 0.24 1.89
N VAL A 17 -14.97 1.28 1.54
CA VAL A 17 -15.35 2.69 1.73
C VAL A 17 -15.90 3.33 0.45
N SER A 18 -16.26 2.50 -0.54
CA SER A 18 -16.90 2.93 -1.79
C SER A 18 -16.17 4.04 -2.55
N CYS A 19 -14.82 4.06 -2.49
CA CYS A 19 -14.01 5.12 -3.10
C CYS A 19 -13.94 5.07 -4.65
N GLY A 20 -14.47 4.02 -5.28
CA GLY A 20 -14.52 3.89 -6.75
C GLY A 20 -13.18 3.67 -7.45
N VAL A 21 -12.05 3.59 -6.73
CA VAL A 21 -10.71 3.38 -7.33
C VAL A 21 -10.70 2.12 -8.21
N CYS A 22 -11.22 1.01 -7.70
CA CYS A 22 -11.26 -0.28 -8.41
C CYS A 22 -12.08 -0.23 -9.72
N VAL A 23 -13.12 0.59 -9.78
CA VAL A 23 -13.93 0.83 -10.98
C VAL A 23 -13.12 1.65 -11.98
N SER A 24 -12.57 2.80 -11.54
CA SER A 24 -11.82 3.71 -12.40
C SER A 24 -10.56 3.09 -13.03
N ILE A 25 -9.91 2.17 -12.31
CA ILE A 25 -8.64 1.58 -12.74
C ILE A 25 -8.83 0.31 -13.58
N CYS A 26 -10.04 -0.25 -13.65
CA CYS A 26 -10.26 -1.54 -14.27
C CYS A 26 -10.09 -1.43 -15.80
N PRO A 27 -9.07 -2.06 -16.39
CA PRO A 27 -8.82 -1.93 -17.83
C PRO A 27 -9.87 -2.64 -18.69
N HIS A 28 -10.64 -3.54 -18.08
CA HIS A 28 -11.67 -4.34 -18.74
C HIS A 28 -13.08 -3.81 -18.46
N LYS A 29 -13.21 -2.67 -17.76
CA LYS A 29 -14.50 -2.09 -17.35
C LYS A 29 -15.45 -3.14 -16.75
N ALA A 30 -14.88 -4.03 -15.93
CA ALA A 30 -15.60 -5.17 -15.38
C ALA A 30 -16.35 -4.84 -14.08
N LEU A 31 -16.14 -3.65 -13.53
CA LEU A 31 -16.70 -3.21 -12.24
C LEU A 31 -17.48 -1.92 -12.45
N GLU A 32 -18.62 -1.80 -11.77
CA GLU A 32 -19.44 -0.58 -11.68
C GLU A 32 -19.90 -0.37 -10.24
N ILE A 33 -20.31 0.86 -9.89
CA ILE A 33 -20.91 1.13 -8.58
C ILE A 33 -22.42 0.86 -8.66
N VAL A 34 -22.88 -0.16 -7.94
CA VAL A 34 -24.28 -0.55 -7.81
C VAL A 34 -24.65 -0.48 -6.34
N ASN A 35 -25.75 0.20 -6.02
CA ASN A 35 -26.19 0.41 -4.62
C ASN A 35 -25.09 0.97 -3.69
N GLY A 36 -24.23 1.84 -4.23
CA GLY A 36 -23.13 2.44 -3.49
C GLY A 36 -21.89 1.57 -3.32
N TYR A 37 -21.85 0.35 -3.84
CA TYR A 37 -20.69 -0.54 -3.75
C TYR A 37 -20.21 -1.03 -5.12
N PRO A 38 -18.91 -1.39 -5.26
CA PRO A 38 -18.41 -1.99 -6.49
C PRO A 38 -18.98 -3.39 -6.69
N GLU A 39 -19.59 -3.64 -7.84
CA GLU A 39 -20.09 -4.94 -8.29
C GLU A 39 -19.53 -5.31 -9.66
N ILE A 40 -19.43 -6.61 -9.94
CA ILE A 40 -18.93 -7.11 -11.23
C ILE A 40 -20.10 -7.15 -12.22
N THR A 41 -20.17 -6.19 -13.12
CA THR A 41 -21.20 -6.12 -14.17
C THR A 41 -20.66 -6.54 -15.54
N GLY A 42 -19.33 -6.50 -15.73
CA GLY A 42 -18.67 -6.85 -17.00
C GLY A 42 -17.78 -8.10 -16.94
N THR A 43 -16.97 -8.29 -17.97
CA THR A 43 -16.08 -9.46 -18.07
C THR A 43 -14.73 -9.22 -17.37
N CYS A 44 -14.56 -9.77 -16.18
CA CYS A 44 -13.29 -9.73 -15.45
C CYS A 44 -12.24 -10.68 -16.04
N LYS A 45 -11.04 -10.16 -16.33
CA LYS A 45 -9.88 -10.94 -16.81
C LYS A 45 -8.89 -11.34 -15.72
N VAL A 46 -9.29 -11.27 -14.45
CA VAL A 46 -8.51 -11.72 -13.27
C VAL A 46 -7.08 -11.16 -13.18
N CYS A 47 -6.85 -9.93 -13.65
CA CYS A 47 -5.52 -9.30 -13.59
C CYS A 47 -5.10 -8.89 -12.15
N GLY A 48 -6.07 -8.77 -11.23
CA GLY A 48 -5.84 -8.45 -9.83
C GLY A 48 -5.49 -7.00 -9.52
N LEU A 49 -5.61 -6.08 -10.49
CA LEU A 49 -5.33 -4.66 -10.30
C LEU A 49 -6.21 -4.03 -9.20
N CYS A 50 -7.50 -4.36 -9.18
CA CYS A 50 -8.44 -3.87 -8.14
C CYS A 50 -8.03 -4.32 -6.74
N ALA A 51 -7.57 -5.57 -6.58
CA ALA A 51 -7.10 -6.11 -5.31
C ALA A 51 -5.80 -5.41 -4.87
N GLY A 52 -4.84 -5.22 -5.77
CA GLY A 52 -3.56 -4.58 -5.45
C GLY A 52 -3.61 -3.06 -5.24
N THR A 53 -4.73 -2.38 -5.54
CA THR A 53 -4.89 -0.93 -5.37
C THR A 53 -5.95 -0.54 -4.33
N CYS A 54 -6.68 -1.52 -3.80
CA CYS A 54 -7.78 -1.26 -2.88
C CYS A 54 -7.25 -0.65 -1.58
N ILE A 55 -7.50 0.64 -1.37
CA ILE A 55 -6.92 1.43 -0.27
C ILE A 55 -7.22 0.88 1.13
N THR A 56 -8.26 0.06 1.28
CA THR A 56 -8.65 -0.59 2.54
C THR A 56 -8.49 -2.12 2.55
N ASN A 57 -7.88 -2.72 1.52
CA ASN A 57 -7.78 -4.18 1.39
C ASN A 57 -9.15 -4.91 1.41
N ALA A 58 -10.22 -4.23 1.00
CA ALA A 58 -11.55 -4.83 0.90
C ALA A 58 -11.69 -5.83 -0.27
N ILE A 59 -10.80 -5.81 -1.26
CA ILE A 59 -10.89 -6.66 -2.45
C ILE A 59 -9.83 -7.75 -2.41
N SER A 60 -10.25 -9.00 -2.53
CA SER A 60 -9.39 -10.18 -2.63
C SER A 60 -9.65 -10.95 -3.92
N MET A 61 -8.65 -11.70 -4.39
CA MET A 61 -8.84 -12.63 -5.51
C MET A 61 -9.67 -13.84 -5.07
N PHE A 62 -10.58 -14.32 -5.92
CA PHE A 62 -11.36 -15.52 -5.60
C PHE A 62 -10.44 -16.75 -5.46
N ALA A 63 -9.56 -16.95 -6.44
CA ALA A 63 -8.51 -17.97 -6.42
C ALA A 63 -7.53 -17.71 -5.27
N THR A 64 -7.46 -18.66 -4.34
CA THR A 64 -6.68 -18.58 -3.08
C THR A 64 -5.21 -18.26 -3.31
N LYS A 65 -4.58 -18.88 -4.32
CA LYS A 65 -3.19 -18.64 -4.71
C LYS A 65 -2.82 -17.16 -4.91
N PHE A 66 -3.77 -16.32 -5.33
CA PHE A 66 -3.51 -14.89 -5.60
C PHE A 66 -4.04 -13.95 -4.50
N ARG A 67 -4.38 -14.49 -3.33
CA ARG A 67 -4.68 -13.70 -2.12
C ARG A 67 -3.39 -13.27 -1.43
N ASN A 68 -3.47 -12.24 -0.59
CA ASN A 68 -2.31 -11.66 0.08
C ASN A 68 -1.57 -12.72 0.90
N GLU A 69 -2.29 -13.58 1.61
CA GLU A 69 -1.74 -14.59 2.52
C GLU A 69 -0.89 -15.62 1.75
N SER A 70 -1.40 -16.11 0.61
CA SER A 70 -0.67 -17.07 -0.22
C SER A 70 0.55 -16.44 -0.90
N ILE A 71 0.43 -15.20 -1.39
CA ILE A 71 1.56 -14.47 -1.99
C ILE A 71 2.66 -14.24 -0.95
N ILE A 72 2.30 -13.81 0.26
CA ILE A 72 3.22 -13.61 1.39
C ILE A 72 3.91 -14.91 1.83
N ALA A 73 3.19 -16.04 1.78
CA ALA A 73 3.79 -17.35 2.06
C ALA A 73 4.82 -17.74 0.98
N GLU A 74 4.54 -17.50 -0.30
CA GLU A 74 5.50 -17.76 -1.39
C GLU A 74 6.74 -16.84 -1.30
N ILE A 75 6.57 -15.58 -0.87
CA ILE A 75 7.66 -14.61 -0.66
C ILE A 75 8.70 -15.10 0.35
N ALA A 76 8.32 -15.96 1.30
CA ALA A 76 9.26 -16.54 2.26
C ALA A 76 10.36 -17.39 1.61
N ASN A 77 10.14 -17.86 0.38
CA ASN A 77 11.08 -18.72 -0.34
C ASN A 77 11.67 -18.05 -1.59
N SER A 78 11.27 -16.82 -1.91
CA SER A 78 11.74 -16.12 -3.10
C SER A 78 11.66 -14.61 -2.94
N ASN A 79 12.75 -13.94 -3.33
CA ASN A 79 12.81 -12.48 -3.45
C ASN A 79 12.43 -11.97 -4.85
N LEU A 80 11.83 -12.81 -5.70
CA LEU A 80 11.38 -12.45 -7.05
C LEU A 80 9.85 -12.48 -7.12
N ILE A 81 9.24 -11.35 -7.50
CA ILE A 81 7.81 -11.26 -7.81
C ILE A 81 7.65 -10.90 -9.27
N ALA A 82 6.97 -11.74 -10.05
CA ALA A 82 6.93 -11.58 -11.49
C ALA A 82 5.52 -11.68 -12.08
N CYS A 83 5.30 -10.94 -13.16
CA CYS A 83 4.26 -11.28 -14.11
C CYS A 83 4.62 -12.60 -14.82
N ARG A 84 3.67 -13.53 -14.92
CA ARG A 84 3.82 -14.83 -15.61
C ARG A 84 4.36 -14.73 -17.05
N ARG A 85 4.13 -13.59 -17.72
CA ARG A 85 4.65 -13.34 -19.07
C ARG A 85 6.16 -13.08 -19.12
N LYS A 86 6.77 -12.67 -18.01
CA LYS A 86 8.19 -12.30 -17.93
C LYS A 86 9.02 -13.36 -17.24
N SER A 87 8.51 -13.97 -16.18
CA SER A 87 9.16 -15.12 -15.54
C SER A 87 8.14 -16.14 -15.07
N LYS A 88 8.56 -17.41 -15.05
CA LYS A 88 7.84 -18.53 -14.41
C LYS A 88 8.48 -18.92 -13.07
N GLU A 89 9.54 -18.24 -12.68
CA GLU A 89 10.29 -18.47 -11.45
C GLU A 89 9.87 -17.46 -10.36
N GLY A 90 10.12 -17.83 -9.11
CA GLY A 90 9.70 -17.04 -7.94
C GLY A 90 8.19 -16.93 -7.81
N VAL A 91 7.74 -15.87 -7.15
CA VAL A 91 6.32 -15.59 -6.89
C VAL A 91 5.66 -15.10 -8.17
N THR A 92 4.99 -16.02 -8.87
CA THR A 92 4.44 -15.75 -10.20
C THR A 92 2.97 -15.34 -10.13
N LEU A 93 2.70 -14.07 -10.43
CA LEU A 93 1.36 -13.50 -10.55
C LEU A 93 0.84 -13.61 -11.99
N LEU A 94 -0.49 -13.69 -12.16
CA LEU A 94 -1.11 -13.61 -13.50
C LEU A 94 -0.74 -12.30 -14.22
N CYS A 95 -0.67 -11.22 -13.45
CA CYS A 95 -0.24 -9.92 -13.90
C CYS A 95 0.42 -9.18 -12.73
N ILE A 96 1.44 -8.37 -13.02
CA ILE A 96 2.11 -7.59 -11.97
C ILE A 96 1.19 -6.55 -11.33
N SER A 97 0.06 -6.22 -11.97
CA SER A 97 -0.97 -5.35 -11.40
C SER A 97 -1.50 -5.80 -10.04
N ARG A 98 -1.43 -7.11 -9.76
CA ARG A 98 -1.82 -7.68 -8.48
C ARG A 98 -0.83 -7.36 -7.35
N LEU A 99 0.38 -6.90 -7.66
CA LEU A 99 1.36 -6.45 -6.69
C LEU A 99 0.71 -5.43 -5.74
N ASP A 100 0.94 -5.59 -4.44
CA ASP A 100 0.52 -4.67 -3.40
C ASP A 100 1.77 -4.20 -2.65
N MET A 101 1.72 -3.02 -2.04
CA MET A 101 2.83 -2.51 -1.23
C MET A 101 3.15 -3.46 -0.07
N ILE A 102 2.17 -4.19 0.48
CA ILE A 102 2.44 -5.17 1.54
C ILE A 102 3.33 -6.32 1.06
N HIS A 103 3.23 -6.71 -0.22
CA HIS A 103 4.09 -7.75 -0.78
C HIS A 103 5.54 -7.27 -0.87
N ILE A 104 5.73 -5.98 -1.22
CA ILE A 104 7.05 -5.35 -1.28
C ILE A 104 7.65 -5.25 0.14
N ALA A 105 6.86 -4.76 1.09
CA ALA A 105 7.27 -4.63 2.49
C ALA A 105 7.69 -5.99 3.08
N GLU A 106 6.87 -7.02 2.86
CA GLU A 106 7.12 -8.38 3.34
C GLU A 106 8.37 -9.00 2.71
N ALA A 107 8.56 -8.81 1.40
CA ALA A 107 9.73 -9.35 0.71
C ALA A 107 11.02 -8.72 1.22
N ILE A 108 11.02 -7.41 1.50
CA ILE A 108 12.17 -6.72 2.10
C ILE A 108 12.39 -7.18 3.55
N ALA A 109 11.32 -7.33 4.33
CA ALA A 109 11.41 -7.79 5.71
C ALA A 109 12.05 -9.20 5.81
N LYS A 110 11.65 -10.12 4.93
CA LYS A 110 12.12 -11.52 4.96
C LYS A 110 13.46 -11.72 4.25
N ASN A 111 13.64 -11.10 3.08
CA ASN A 111 14.73 -11.40 2.17
C ASN A 111 15.76 -10.26 2.05
N GLY A 112 15.55 -9.14 2.74
CA GLY A 112 16.39 -7.93 2.65
C GLY A 112 16.15 -7.10 1.39
N SER A 113 15.73 -7.72 0.29
CA SER A 113 15.43 -7.09 -0.99
C SER A 113 14.37 -7.84 -1.80
N VAL A 114 13.90 -7.21 -2.87
CA VAL A 114 12.94 -7.80 -3.81
C VAL A 114 13.21 -7.33 -5.24
N ALA A 115 13.14 -8.27 -6.18
CA ALA A 115 13.09 -8.01 -7.62
C ALA A 115 11.66 -8.13 -8.12
N ILE A 116 11.25 -7.17 -8.95
CA ILE A 116 9.93 -7.10 -9.53
C ILE A 116 10.04 -7.13 -11.05
N MET A 117 9.44 -8.14 -11.68
CA MET A 117 9.44 -8.30 -13.14
C MET A 117 8.10 -7.87 -13.73
N SER A 118 8.13 -6.77 -14.47
CA SER A 118 6.98 -6.14 -15.11
C SER A 118 7.05 -6.23 -16.63
N CYS A 119 5.90 -6.05 -17.27
CA CYS A 119 5.83 -5.97 -18.73
C CYS A 119 6.23 -4.61 -19.29
N GLY A 120 6.35 -3.57 -18.46
CA GLY A 120 6.69 -2.22 -18.92
C GLY A 120 5.75 -1.75 -20.03
N SER A 121 6.31 -1.28 -21.14
CA SER A 121 5.57 -0.85 -22.33
C SER A 121 4.73 -1.95 -23.00
N ASP A 122 5.06 -3.25 -22.81
CA ASP A 122 4.31 -4.38 -23.38
C ASP A 122 3.04 -4.76 -22.58
N CYS A 123 2.49 -3.82 -21.81
CA CYS A 123 1.39 -4.07 -20.87
C CYS A 123 0.06 -4.33 -21.59
N ARG A 124 -0.44 -5.58 -21.50
CA ARG A 124 -1.76 -5.97 -22.03
C ARG A 124 -2.94 -5.57 -21.14
N ASN A 125 -2.67 -5.28 -19.86
CA ASN A 125 -3.68 -4.87 -18.88
C ASN A 125 -3.43 -3.41 -18.45
N PHE A 126 -3.11 -2.53 -19.41
CA PHE A 126 -2.81 -1.11 -19.14
C PHE A 126 -3.92 -0.48 -18.29
N PRO A 127 -3.63 0.21 -17.16
CA PRO A 127 -2.32 0.76 -16.77
C PRO A 127 -1.48 -0.14 -15.85
N GLY A 128 -1.74 -1.44 -15.85
CA GLY A 128 -1.28 -2.38 -14.83
C GLY A 128 0.21 -2.43 -14.50
N ALA A 129 1.11 -2.18 -15.45
CA ALA A 129 2.56 -2.10 -15.21
C ALA A 129 2.95 -0.78 -14.53
N ILE A 130 2.37 0.34 -14.98
CA ILE A 130 2.58 1.68 -14.44
C ILE A 130 2.10 1.76 -12.99
N GLU A 131 0.95 1.16 -12.69
CA GLU A 131 0.43 1.11 -11.32
C GLU A 131 1.32 0.29 -10.37
N ALA A 132 2.05 -0.70 -10.89
CA ALA A 132 3.07 -1.40 -10.10
C ALA A 132 4.31 -0.52 -9.87
N GLU A 133 4.71 0.27 -10.86
CA GLU A 133 5.80 1.25 -10.75
C GLU A 133 5.47 2.35 -9.73
N SER A 134 4.24 2.86 -9.69
CA SER A 134 3.79 3.83 -8.68
C SER A 134 3.93 3.29 -7.25
N LYS A 135 3.63 1.99 -7.04
CA LYS A 135 3.82 1.32 -5.74
C LYS A 135 5.29 1.19 -5.39
N VAL A 136 6.13 0.77 -6.34
CA VAL A 136 7.59 0.71 -6.15
C VAL A 136 8.17 2.07 -5.80
N LYS A 137 7.72 3.13 -6.49
CA LYS A 137 8.15 4.49 -6.21
C LYS A 137 7.82 4.92 -4.77
N ALA A 138 6.60 4.67 -4.33
CA ALA A 138 6.19 4.96 -2.95
C ALA A 138 7.02 4.19 -1.93
N MET A 139 7.27 2.90 -2.17
CA MET A 139 8.06 2.07 -1.26
C MET A 139 9.55 2.47 -1.26
N ARG A 140 10.11 2.93 -2.38
CA ARG A 140 11.48 3.49 -2.41
C ARG A 140 11.60 4.76 -1.56
N ILE A 141 10.62 5.66 -1.67
CA ILE A 141 10.56 6.87 -0.82
C ILE A 141 10.45 6.47 0.66
N ALA A 142 9.64 5.45 0.97
CA ALA A 142 9.52 4.94 2.34
C ALA A 142 10.85 4.37 2.87
N LEU A 143 11.61 3.63 2.04
CA LEU A 143 12.93 3.13 2.41
C LEU A 143 13.91 4.27 2.70
N GLU A 144 14.01 5.25 1.80
CA GLU A 144 14.90 6.41 1.98
C GLU A 144 14.56 7.18 3.28
N LYS A 145 13.27 7.39 3.56
CA LYS A 145 12.79 8.03 4.80
C LYS A 145 13.05 7.21 6.07
N LEU A 146 13.26 5.90 5.94
CA LEU A 146 13.66 5.01 7.03
C LEU A 146 15.18 4.85 7.13
N GLY A 147 15.97 5.52 6.28
CA GLY A 147 17.42 5.39 6.24
C GLY A 147 17.90 4.08 5.60
N LEU A 148 17.07 3.46 4.75
CA LEU A 148 17.37 2.24 4.02
C LEU A 148 17.63 2.53 2.53
N GLU A 149 18.36 1.63 1.89
CA GLU A 149 18.72 1.74 0.47
C GLU A 149 17.52 1.47 -0.43
N LYS A 150 17.18 2.40 -1.34
CA LYS A 150 16.10 2.22 -2.32
C LYS A 150 16.36 1.06 -3.29
N GLU A 151 17.62 0.68 -3.46
CA GLU A 151 18.10 -0.41 -4.29
C GLU A 151 17.69 -1.79 -3.76
N ARG A 152 17.13 -1.87 -2.54
CA ARG A 152 16.42 -3.05 -2.04
C ARG A 152 15.22 -3.44 -2.90
N ILE A 153 14.74 -2.54 -3.76
CA ILE A 153 13.70 -2.82 -4.74
C ILE A 153 14.28 -2.68 -6.16
N SER A 154 14.48 -3.80 -6.85
CA SER A 154 14.90 -3.87 -8.26
C SER A 154 13.68 -4.00 -9.18
N MET A 155 13.66 -3.27 -10.29
CA MET A 155 12.61 -3.38 -11.31
C MET A 155 13.22 -3.89 -12.61
N ASN A 156 12.69 -5.00 -13.15
CA ASN A 156 13.17 -5.66 -14.38
C ASN A 156 14.65 -6.06 -14.36
N GLU A 157 15.22 -6.18 -13.16
CA GLU A 157 16.60 -6.57 -12.89
C GLU A 157 16.62 -7.55 -11.72
N SER A 158 17.69 -8.34 -11.61
CA SER A 158 17.89 -9.26 -10.49
C SER A 158 17.91 -8.52 -9.14
N ALA A 159 17.46 -9.21 -8.10
CA ALA A 159 17.47 -8.66 -6.75
C ALA A 159 18.92 -8.51 -6.29
N LYS A 160 19.25 -7.33 -5.75
CA LYS A 160 20.57 -7.10 -5.14
C LYS A 160 20.60 -7.74 -3.75
N ALA A 161 21.75 -8.25 -3.33
CA ALA A 161 21.89 -8.83 -2.01
C ALA A 161 21.95 -7.74 -0.94
N PHE A 162 21.04 -7.81 0.04
CA PHE A 162 21.03 -6.95 1.21
C PHE A 162 20.73 -7.78 2.45
N PRO A 163 21.22 -7.39 3.64
CA PRO A 163 20.82 -8.05 4.88
C PRO A 163 19.33 -7.81 5.15
N ALA A 164 18.70 -8.77 5.82
CA ALA A 164 17.35 -8.61 6.34
C ALA A 164 17.28 -7.39 7.27
N ILE A 165 16.17 -6.67 7.23
CA ILE A 165 15.95 -5.52 8.09
C ILE A 165 15.42 -5.97 9.46
N GLY A 166 15.73 -5.21 10.51
CA GLY A 166 15.25 -5.53 11.86
C GLY A 166 13.72 -5.54 11.94
N LYS A 167 13.18 -6.29 12.91
CA LYS A 167 11.73 -6.41 13.15
C LYS A 167 11.05 -5.05 13.27
N GLU A 168 11.69 -4.11 13.97
CA GLU A 168 11.17 -2.75 14.13
C GLU A 168 10.97 -2.01 12.81
N LEU A 169 11.97 -2.02 11.92
CA LEU A 169 11.86 -1.38 10.61
C LEU A 169 10.85 -2.11 9.72
N SER A 170 10.76 -3.43 9.85
CA SER A 170 9.77 -4.25 9.13
C SER A 170 8.35 -3.87 9.52
N ASP A 171 8.07 -3.73 10.82
CA ASP A 171 6.75 -3.34 11.34
C ASP A 171 6.36 -1.93 10.85
N ILE A 172 7.30 -0.98 10.85
CA ILE A 172 7.06 0.39 10.35
C ILE A 172 6.82 0.38 8.83
N LEU A 173 7.62 -0.37 8.06
CA LEU A 173 7.46 -0.48 6.62
C LEU A 173 6.10 -1.10 6.25
N MET A 174 5.65 -2.10 7.01
CA MET A 174 4.32 -2.69 6.87
C MET A 174 3.20 -1.70 7.23
N ALA A 175 3.40 -0.88 8.27
CA ALA A 175 2.45 0.18 8.63
C ALA A 175 2.33 1.23 7.50
N VAL A 176 3.42 1.62 6.86
CA VAL A 176 3.39 2.51 5.68
C VAL A 176 2.67 1.85 4.51
N ALA A 177 2.96 0.59 4.22
CA ALA A 177 2.34 -0.16 3.13
C ALA A 177 0.81 -0.33 3.31
N THR A 178 0.34 -0.30 4.55
CA THR A 178 -1.09 -0.43 4.92
C THR A 178 -1.79 0.91 5.20
N ASP A 179 -1.05 2.02 5.33
CA ASP A 179 -1.61 3.34 5.61
C ASP A 179 -2.58 3.78 4.50
N ARG A 180 -3.81 4.09 4.90
CA ARG A 180 -4.91 4.43 3.98
C ARG A 180 -4.59 5.65 3.10
N ASN A 181 -3.92 6.66 3.63
CA ASN A 181 -3.64 7.90 2.91
C ASN A 181 -2.52 7.69 1.89
N VAL A 182 -1.45 6.98 2.29
CA VAL A 182 -0.38 6.58 1.36
C VAL A 182 -0.97 5.74 0.23
N ARG A 183 -1.79 4.74 0.55
CA ARG A 183 -2.45 3.89 -0.47
C ARG A 183 -3.35 4.69 -1.40
N ALA A 184 -4.12 5.66 -0.88
CA ALA A 184 -4.97 6.52 -1.70
C ALA A 184 -4.17 7.40 -2.68
N LEU A 185 -3.06 7.98 -2.22
CA LEU A 185 -2.17 8.77 -3.07
C LEU A 185 -1.49 7.90 -4.14
N VAL A 186 -1.04 6.71 -3.78
CA VAL A 186 -0.44 5.78 -4.76
C VAL A 186 -1.46 5.37 -5.81
N ALA A 187 -2.67 5.00 -5.39
CA ALA A 187 -3.75 4.53 -6.28
C ALA A 187 -4.28 5.60 -7.25
N LYS A 188 -4.04 6.89 -6.98
CA LYS A 188 -4.47 8.01 -7.82
C LYS A 188 -3.34 8.74 -8.54
N MET A 189 -2.08 8.36 -8.29
CA MET A 189 -0.88 9.02 -8.82
C MET A 189 -0.97 9.25 -10.33
N ARG A 190 -1.13 8.17 -11.11
CA ARG A 190 -1.22 8.23 -12.57
C ARG A 190 -2.37 9.13 -13.03
N SER A 191 -3.57 8.91 -12.50
CA SER A 191 -4.75 9.68 -12.92
C SER A 191 -4.60 11.17 -12.64
N ILE A 192 -4.06 11.57 -11.50
CA ILE A 192 -3.96 13.00 -11.13
C ILE A 192 -2.85 13.71 -11.91
N VAL A 193 -1.74 13.03 -12.17
CA VAL A 193 -0.58 13.61 -12.87
C VAL A 193 -0.80 13.61 -14.39
N GLU A 194 -1.34 12.53 -14.95
CA GLU A 194 -1.43 12.36 -16.41
C GLU A 194 -2.81 12.75 -16.98
N GLU A 195 -3.91 12.34 -16.35
CA GLU A 195 -5.28 12.51 -16.86
C GLU A 195 -5.92 13.80 -16.32
N GLY A 196 -5.61 14.17 -15.08
CA GLY A 196 -6.21 15.27 -14.33
C GLY A 196 -7.35 14.82 -13.43
N ASN A 197 -7.76 15.70 -12.51
CA ASN A 197 -8.91 15.48 -11.64
C ASN A 197 -10.24 15.70 -12.40
N LEU A 198 -11.37 15.67 -11.69
CA LEU A 198 -12.71 15.92 -12.27
C LEU A 198 -12.81 17.27 -13.01
N TYR A 199 -12.06 18.27 -12.56
CA TYR A 199 -11.99 19.62 -13.15
C TYR A 199 -10.91 19.74 -14.24
N ARG A 200 -10.31 18.62 -14.67
CA ARG A 200 -9.20 18.53 -15.64
C ARG A 200 -7.91 19.20 -15.17
N GLU A 201 -7.80 19.48 -13.88
CA GLU A 201 -6.58 20.04 -13.29
C GLU A 201 -5.58 18.90 -13.07
N LYS A 202 -4.36 19.12 -13.54
CA LYS A 202 -3.24 18.20 -13.31
C LYS A 202 -2.35 18.76 -12.21
N ILE A 203 -1.84 17.87 -11.38
CA ILE A 203 -0.78 18.23 -10.42
C ILE A 203 0.55 17.87 -11.06
N ASP A 204 1.50 18.81 -11.00
CA ASP A 204 2.88 18.57 -11.40
C ASP A 204 3.46 17.33 -10.69
N ALA A 205 4.24 16.53 -11.42
CA ALA A 205 4.76 15.27 -10.91
C ALA A 205 5.66 15.44 -9.68
N GLN A 206 6.54 16.45 -9.67
CA GLN A 206 7.43 16.72 -8.54
C GLN A 206 6.63 17.17 -7.32
N LYS A 207 5.63 18.04 -7.53
CA LYS A 207 4.71 18.45 -6.48
C LYS A 207 3.93 17.26 -5.90
N TYR A 208 3.46 16.34 -6.74
CA TYR A 208 2.77 15.13 -6.30
C TYR A 208 3.68 14.22 -5.48
N GLU A 209 4.93 14.04 -5.91
CA GLU A 209 5.93 13.27 -5.19
C GLU A 209 6.23 13.86 -3.82
N GLN A 210 6.31 15.18 -3.69
CA GLN A 210 6.48 15.85 -2.40
C GLN A 210 5.28 15.58 -1.47
N ILE A 211 4.05 15.62 -1.98
CA ILE A 211 2.84 15.30 -1.21
C ILE A 211 2.89 13.86 -0.73
N LEU A 212 3.26 12.92 -1.61
CA LEU A 212 3.42 11.51 -1.26
C LEU A 212 4.51 11.30 -0.20
N ALA A 213 5.66 11.95 -0.35
CA ALA A 213 6.75 11.87 0.61
C ALA A 213 6.34 12.38 2.00
N ASN A 214 5.58 13.48 2.07
CA ASN A 214 5.06 14.02 3.33
C ASN A 214 4.02 13.06 3.97
N ALA A 215 3.16 12.44 3.17
CA ALA A 215 2.21 11.45 3.66
C ALA A 215 2.92 10.20 4.21
N ILE A 216 3.96 9.72 3.53
CA ILE A 216 4.80 8.61 3.98
C ILE A 216 5.52 8.97 5.29
N GLU A 217 6.10 10.16 5.40
CA GLU A 217 6.74 10.62 6.62
C GLU A 217 5.75 10.67 7.79
N THR A 218 4.54 11.15 7.54
CA THR A 218 3.46 11.15 8.53
C THR A 218 3.10 9.73 8.96
N ALA A 219 2.97 8.79 8.01
CA ALA A 219 2.68 7.39 8.31
C ALA A 219 3.79 6.73 9.17
N ILE A 220 5.06 7.05 8.88
CA ILE A 220 6.21 6.60 9.69
C ILE A 220 6.13 7.15 11.11
N LYS A 221 5.84 8.45 11.28
CA LYS A 221 5.68 9.08 12.61
C LYS A 221 4.53 8.45 13.39
N VAL A 222 3.37 8.24 12.76
CA VAL A 222 2.22 7.55 13.36
C VAL A 222 2.62 6.15 13.84
N ALA A 223 3.30 5.36 13.00
CA ALA A 223 3.74 4.00 13.36
C ALA A 223 4.70 4.00 14.56
N LYS A 224 5.69 4.90 14.57
CA LYS A 224 6.64 5.06 15.69
C LYS A 224 5.93 5.46 16.99
N ILE A 225 5.01 6.41 16.93
CA ILE A 225 4.26 6.89 18.11
C ILE A 225 3.35 5.80 18.65
N LEU A 226 2.56 5.12 17.81
CA LEU A 226 1.67 4.04 18.26
C LEU A 226 2.45 2.94 18.99
N LYS A 227 3.62 2.57 18.46
CA LYS A 227 4.50 1.58 19.10
C LYS A 227 5.06 2.07 20.43
N ALA A 228 5.38 3.36 20.56
CA ALA A 228 5.90 3.95 21.79
C ALA A 228 4.84 4.12 22.88
N VAL A 229 3.57 4.36 22.51
CA VAL A 229 2.45 4.52 23.45
C VAL A 229 2.08 3.21 24.13
N LYS A 230 2.11 2.08 23.39
CA LYS A 230 1.55 0.78 23.83
C LYS A 230 0.04 0.87 24.10
N ASP A 231 -0.37 1.16 25.33
CA ASP A 231 -1.78 1.36 25.70
C ASP A 231 -2.06 2.84 26.01
N GLU A 232 -1.26 3.47 26.87
CA GLU A 232 -1.35 4.88 27.23
C GLU A 232 0.04 5.43 27.60
N ALA A 233 0.39 6.62 27.12
CA ALA A 233 1.66 7.28 27.43
C ALA A 233 1.57 8.80 27.33
N LYS A 234 2.38 9.49 28.13
CA LYS A 234 2.51 10.96 28.09
C LYS A 234 3.37 11.41 26.91
N ILE A 235 3.18 12.65 26.45
CA ILE A 235 3.98 13.21 25.35
C ILE A 235 5.48 13.25 25.69
N SER A 236 5.86 13.56 26.93
CA SER A 236 7.25 13.49 27.39
C SER A 236 7.85 12.09 27.20
N GLU A 237 7.17 11.06 27.68
CA GLU A 237 7.62 9.66 27.54
C GLU A 237 7.75 9.23 26.07
N ILE A 238 6.82 9.66 25.22
CA ILE A 238 6.87 9.35 23.78
C ILE A 238 8.07 10.03 23.14
N ALA A 239 8.35 11.29 23.48
CA ALA A 239 9.51 12.02 22.97
C ALA A 239 10.83 11.33 23.35
N GLU A 240 10.95 10.88 24.60
CA GLU A 240 12.12 10.13 25.08
C GLU A 240 12.30 8.80 24.36
N ARG A 241 11.21 8.03 24.18
CA ARG A 241 11.27 6.70 23.53
C ARG A 241 11.54 6.77 22.03
N THR A 242 11.07 7.82 21.35
CA THR A 242 11.11 7.91 19.88
C THR A 242 12.18 8.85 19.34
N GLY A 243 12.70 9.75 20.17
CA GLY A 243 13.57 10.85 19.74
C GLY A 243 12.86 11.92 18.90
N ILE A 244 11.52 11.88 18.80
CA ILE A 244 10.73 12.85 18.04
C ILE A 244 10.48 14.07 18.92
N ARG A 245 10.58 15.27 18.34
CA ARG A 245 10.28 16.53 19.04
C ARG A 245 8.82 16.57 19.48
N LYS A 246 8.56 17.21 20.63
CA LYS A 246 7.20 17.32 21.18
C LYS A 246 6.22 18.00 20.23
N GLU A 247 6.65 19.03 19.47
CA GLU A 247 5.79 19.70 18.48
C GLU A 247 5.33 18.75 17.35
N ASP A 248 6.25 17.90 16.88
CA ASP A 248 5.98 16.93 15.82
C ASP A 248 5.06 15.81 16.33
N ILE A 249 5.23 15.39 17.59
CA ILE A 249 4.33 14.44 18.26
C ILE A 249 2.92 15.03 18.35
N LEU A 250 2.78 16.27 18.85
CA LEU A 250 1.49 16.94 18.97
C LEU A 250 0.76 17.03 17.63
N THR A 251 1.46 17.49 16.59
CA THR A 251 0.89 17.60 15.24
C THR A 251 0.44 16.23 14.72
N THR A 252 1.25 15.19 14.93
CA THR A 252 0.91 13.83 14.52
C THR A 252 -0.28 13.28 15.31
N VAL A 253 -0.37 13.57 16.60
CA VAL A 253 -1.45 13.12 17.49
C VAL A 253 -2.79 13.76 17.11
N VAL A 254 -2.80 15.02 16.67
CA VAL A 254 -4.02 15.65 16.13
C VAL A 254 -4.53 14.87 14.92
N GLU A 255 -3.63 14.48 14.00
CA GLU A 255 -3.99 13.66 12.84
C GLU A 255 -4.44 12.25 13.26
N MET A 256 -3.78 11.64 14.25
CA MET A 256 -4.16 10.33 14.80
C MET A 256 -5.55 10.36 15.43
N ARG A 257 -5.87 11.41 16.20
CA ARG A 257 -7.20 11.63 16.80
C ARG A 257 -8.25 11.84 15.71
N ARG A 258 -7.96 12.62 14.67
CA ARG A 258 -8.85 12.81 13.51
C ARG A 258 -9.18 11.49 12.81
N ARG A 259 -8.23 10.55 12.81
CA ARG A 259 -8.40 9.19 12.27
C ARG A 259 -9.05 8.21 13.26
N GLY A 260 -9.33 8.63 14.49
CA GLY A 260 -9.88 7.77 15.53
C GLY A 260 -8.89 6.73 16.08
N LEU A 261 -7.58 6.94 15.92
CA LEU A 261 -6.54 6.00 16.38
C LEU A 261 -6.22 6.16 17.86
N VAL A 262 -6.42 7.37 18.40
CA VAL A 262 -6.07 7.70 19.79
C VAL A 262 -7.09 8.64 20.42
N GLU A 263 -7.23 8.51 21.74
CA GLU A 263 -7.83 9.50 22.61
C GLU A 263 -6.73 10.35 23.26
N VAL A 264 -7.01 11.63 23.43
CA VAL A 264 -6.12 12.55 24.15
C VAL A 264 -6.79 12.90 25.48
N ARG A 265 -6.05 12.72 26.58
CA ARG A 265 -6.50 12.92 27.96
C ARG A 265 -5.50 13.80 28.71
N GLY A 266 -5.93 14.47 29.79
CA GLY A 266 -5.05 15.20 30.70
C GLY A 266 -5.29 16.71 30.75
N GLU A 267 -5.10 17.29 31.93
CA GLU A 267 -5.25 18.73 32.22
C GLU A 267 -3.88 19.45 32.19
N ASP A 268 -2.86 18.92 32.89
CA ASP A 268 -1.51 19.54 32.96
C ASP A 268 -0.53 19.05 31.87
N GLU A 269 -0.60 17.77 31.53
CA GLU A 269 0.20 17.15 30.47
C GLU A 269 -0.66 16.19 29.66
N LEU A 270 -0.63 16.34 28.34
CA LEU A 270 -1.41 15.50 27.45
C LEU A 270 -0.86 14.05 27.46
N ALA A 271 -1.75 13.12 27.78
CA ALA A 271 -1.57 11.68 27.63
C ALA A 271 -2.35 11.19 26.41
N ILE A 272 -1.77 10.22 25.72
CA ILE A 272 -2.31 9.62 24.50
C ILE A 272 -2.64 8.18 24.80
N LYS A 273 -3.89 7.79 24.55
CA LYS A 273 -4.39 6.42 24.73
C LYS A 273 -4.78 5.83 23.38
N VAL A 274 -4.33 4.63 23.06
CA VAL A 274 -4.68 3.95 21.80
C VAL A 274 -6.12 3.45 21.85
N VAL A 275 -6.88 3.74 20.79
CA VAL A 275 -8.23 3.20 20.59
C VAL A 275 -8.10 1.79 20.02
N LYS A 276 -8.68 0.80 20.70
CA LYS A 276 -8.69 -0.61 20.27
C LYS A 276 -9.89 -0.90 19.38
#